data_AF-A0A927R5V1-F1
#
_entry.id   AF-A0A927R5V1-F1
#
_cell.length_a   1.000
_cell.length_b   1.000
_cell.length_c   1.000
_cell.angle_alpha   90.00
_cell.angle_beta   90.00
_cell.angle_gamma   90.00
#
_symmetry.space_group_name_H-M   'P 1'
#
loop_
_entity.id
_entity.type
_entity.pdbx_description
1 polymer ?
#
loop_
_entity_poly.entity_id
_entity_poly.type
_entity_poly.pdbx_seq_one_letter_code
_entity_poly.pdbx_strand_id
1 'polypeptide(L)'
;MLPPDYRSVLIDALRPPPGASFDRAVALTFTLDLESALVVPLAFGAHAARETQDPLAIMEAVRGSAEHVDVFCQAGHVTVPRTGSDLLAFLEPMIHPVARPRPGFLYHPKLWAVRYWDPNEECYLARLLVLSRNLTNDRSWDVCLRLDGVVRNRPIGRNRPLFELLRHSVDFAVAPFPAERREGVLSLAEDLRRVEWELPDGAKDLAFYAIGVPGGGRPKFAGTRCLVVSPFYNEAGLEITADSHEVAVVGRQDELDRLPSDTLEGVDAYVLSELAGLPPDEVSETGEKQGLLTGLHAKLYVVEHGHTARVLLGSANATGAAFTGNVEFLVELVGGRKQLGIETMLGAGAEFRSILEPYNRQSAVEVDDDQRVLDNLVRALAEIPLTATVEPDQHDDGTRRLGRLRIRLTSDVPAPAAEEVRVTAELLTRRGEAAELALGVPVDASFAELAVFDVTPFVIITAQDDHGGRATTVVHAQLVGDPADRLDQVLARQIDTPEKFLRFLALLLGLGADHSMLIPADGDASGGTWVTTGGLGILELLMRALVDRPKQLDDLGRLVDRLRSTDDGDALLPEGFVEVWDVVAAVRRELAMEEAG
;
A
#
# COMPACT_ATOMS: atom_id res chain seq x y z
N MET A 1 -11.47 -22.82 -7.70
CA MET A 1 -11.28 -21.50 -7.05
C MET A 1 -9.78 -21.28 -6.90
N LEU A 2 -9.30 -20.03 -6.94
CA LEU A 2 -7.88 -19.65 -6.82
C LEU A 2 -6.94 -20.29 -7.87
N PRO A 3 -7.18 -20.06 -9.17
CA PRO A 3 -6.20 -20.38 -10.21
C PRO A 3 -4.84 -19.73 -9.92
N PRO A 4 -3.72 -20.46 -10.00
CA PRO A 4 -2.39 -19.92 -9.73
C PRO A 4 -1.97 -18.84 -10.74
N ASP A 5 -2.46 -18.91 -11.97
CA ASP A 5 -2.06 -17.98 -13.04
C ASP A 5 -2.85 -16.66 -13.03
N TYR A 6 -3.85 -16.52 -12.15
CA TYR A 6 -4.65 -15.31 -12.08
C TYR A 6 -3.96 -14.24 -11.25
N ARG A 7 -3.59 -13.14 -11.89
CA ARG A 7 -2.94 -11.99 -11.26
C ARG A 7 -3.87 -10.78 -11.32
N SER A 8 -4.08 -10.13 -10.18
CA SER A 8 -4.74 -8.83 -10.11
C SER A 8 -3.73 -7.77 -9.72
N VAL A 9 -3.60 -6.73 -10.53
CA VAL A 9 -2.75 -5.57 -10.23
C VAL A 9 -3.58 -4.53 -9.46
N LEU A 10 -3.00 -3.91 -8.44
CA LEU A 10 -3.71 -2.94 -7.61
C LEU A 10 -4.20 -1.73 -8.42
N ILE A 11 -3.37 -1.22 -9.34
CA ILE A 11 -3.72 -0.09 -10.23
C ILE A 11 -5.01 -0.40 -11.01
N ASP A 12 -5.10 -1.58 -11.63
CA ASP A 12 -6.29 -2.00 -12.38
C ASP A 12 -7.49 -2.22 -11.46
N ALA A 13 -7.26 -2.76 -10.26
CA ALA A 13 -8.31 -2.96 -9.26
C ALA A 13 -8.86 -1.64 -8.72
N LEU A 14 -8.09 -0.55 -8.73
CA LEU A 14 -8.51 0.80 -8.33
C LEU A 14 -9.06 1.64 -9.49
N ARG A 15 -9.01 1.12 -10.73
CA ARG A 15 -9.51 1.83 -11.91
C ARG A 15 -11.01 2.12 -11.77
N PRO A 16 -11.46 3.37 -11.95
CA PRO A 16 -12.88 3.69 -12.00
C PRO A 16 -13.62 2.83 -13.05
N PRO A 17 -14.87 2.43 -12.77
CA PRO A 17 -15.75 1.84 -13.77
C PRO A 17 -15.87 2.74 -15.02
N PRO A 18 -16.14 2.17 -16.21
CA PRO A 18 -16.31 2.96 -17.43
C PRO A 18 -17.34 4.09 -17.27
N GLY A 19 -16.94 5.32 -17.57
CA GLY A 19 -17.82 6.50 -17.47
C GLY A 19 -17.90 7.14 -16.08
N ALA A 20 -17.36 6.50 -15.03
CA ALA A 20 -17.34 7.04 -13.67
C ALA A 20 -16.00 7.74 -13.37
N SER A 21 -16.03 8.70 -12.44
CA SER A 21 -14.85 9.42 -11.96
C SER A 21 -14.51 9.06 -10.52
N PHE A 22 -13.23 9.13 -10.16
CA PHE A 22 -12.78 8.99 -8.77
C PHE A 22 -13.35 10.11 -7.89
N ASP A 23 -13.82 9.77 -6.67
CA ASP A 23 -14.32 10.74 -5.68
C ASP A 23 -13.55 10.68 -4.36
N ARG A 24 -13.41 9.48 -3.76
CA ARG A 24 -12.69 9.29 -2.50
C ARG A 24 -12.25 7.85 -2.30
N ALA A 25 -11.09 7.63 -1.70
CA ALA A 25 -10.64 6.32 -1.27
C ALA A 25 -10.10 6.33 0.17
N VAL A 26 -10.36 5.22 0.87
CA VAL A 26 -9.72 4.91 2.14
C VAL A 26 -9.05 3.55 2.04
N ALA A 27 -7.77 3.50 2.37
CA ALA A 27 -7.02 2.26 2.48
C ALA A 27 -6.67 1.98 3.93
N LEU A 28 -6.76 0.72 4.33
CA LEU A 28 -6.22 0.24 5.59
C LEU A 28 -5.14 -0.80 5.27
N THR A 29 -4.01 -0.73 5.95
CA THR A 29 -2.93 -1.71 5.84
C THR A 29 -2.25 -1.89 7.19
N PHE A 30 -1.54 -2.99 7.40
CA PHE A 30 -0.69 -3.12 8.60
C PHE A 30 0.67 -2.46 8.34
N THR A 31 1.43 -3.06 7.42
CA THR A 31 2.72 -2.53 6.95
C THR A 31 2.49 -1.64 5.74
N LEU A 32 3.23 -0.55 5.68
CA LEU A 32 3.19 0.41 4.58
C LEU A 32 4.59 0.62 4.04
N ASP A 33 4.78 0.35 2.76
CA ASP A 33 5.93 0.82 2.01
C ASP A 33 5.55 2.11 1.27
N LEU A 34 6.29 3.19 1.51
CA LEU A 34 5.94 4.50 0.94
C LEU A 34 6.08 4.53 -0.59
N GLU A 35 7.05 3.81 -1.15
CA GLU A 35 7.22 3.72 -2.61
C GLU A 35 6.01 2.99 -3.24
N SER A 36 5.54 1.90 -2.62
CA SER A 36 4.32 1.18 -3.02
C SER A 36 3.06 2.06 -2.91
N ALA A 37 2.98 2.91 -1.88
CA ALA A 37 1.85 3.81 -1.68
C ALA A 37 1.78 4.93 -2.72
N LEU A 38 2.93 5.40 -3.22
CA LEU A 38 3.00 6.44 -4.25
C LEU A 38 2.34 6.03 -5.57
N VAL A 39 2.27 4.72 -5.86
CA VAL A 39 1.57 4.17 -7.03
C VAL A 39 0.09 4.58 -7.05
N VAL A 40 -0.55 4.75 -5.89
CA VAL A 40 -1.99 5.01 -5.77
C VAL A 40 -2.40 6.38 -6.30
N PRO A 41 -1.88 7.52 -5.78
CA PRO A 41 -2.25 8.83 -6.29
C PRO A 41 -1.81 9.00 -7.75
N LEU A 42 -0.72 8.35 -8.16
CA LEU A 42 -0.30 8.29 -9.57
C LEU A 42 -1.35 7.58 -10.44
N ALA A 43 -1.90 6.45 -9.99
CA ALA A 43 -2.94 5.71 -10.70
C ALA A 43 -4.24 6.52 -10.84
N PHE A 44 -4.72 7.14 -9.76
CA PHE A 44 -5.93 7.98 -9.81
C PHE A 44 -5.72 9.23 -10.64
N GLY A 45 -4.59 9.92 -10.47
CA GLY A 45 -4.24 11.10 -11.27
C GLY A 45 -4.14 10.78 -12.75
N ALA A 46 -3.48 9.67 -13.12
CA ALA A 46 -3.39 9.22 -14.50
C ALA A 46 -4.75 8.85 -15.11
N HIS A 47 -5.67 8.30 -14.31
CA HIS A 47 -7.02 7.99 -14.79
C HIS A 47 -7.87 9.26 -14.95
N ALA A 48 -7.83 10.17 -13.98
CA ALA A 48 -8.54 11.44 -14.04
C ALA A 48 -8.04 12.33 -15.19
N ALA A 49 -6.73 12.26 -15.47
CA ALA A 49 -6.11 12.97 -16.57
C ALA A 49 -6.24 12.24 -17.92
N ARG A 50 -7.06 11.18 -18.06
CA ARG A 50 -7.26 10.55 -19.38
C ARG A 50 -7.76 11.51 -20.46
N GLU A 51 -8.42 12.59 -20.05
CA GLU A 51 -8.94 13.62 -20.93
C GLU A 51 -7.98 14.81 -21.14
N THR A 52 -6.91 14.93 -20.33
CA THR A 52 -5.90 15.99 -20.42
C THR A 52 -4.50 15.40 -20.44
N GLN A 53 -3.71 15.73 -21.45
CA GLN A 53 -2.36 15.18 -21.56
C GLN A 53 -1.30 16.21 -21.14
N ASP A 54 -1.70 17.36 -20.56
CA ASP A 54 -0.80 18.35 -19.98
C ASP A 54 -0.12 17.75 -18.73
N PRO A 55 1.21 17.61 -18.73
CA PRO A 55 1.94 17.07 -17.59
C PRO A 55 1.72 17.82 -16.28
N LEU A 56 1.52 19.13 -16.33
CA LEU A 56 1.19 19.92 -15.15
C LEU A 56 -0.23 19.58 -14.65
N ALA A 57 -1.18 19.40 -15.56
CA ALA A 57 -2.53 18.97 -15.20
C ALA A 57 -2.57 17.53 -14.66
N ILE A 58 -1.69 16.63 -15.15
CA ILE A 58 -1.51 15.29 -14.57
C ILE A 58 -0.98 15.40 -13.14
N MET A 59 0.04 16.24 -12.91
CA MET A 59 0.59 16.45 -11.56
C MET A 59 -0.43 17.12 -10.61
N GLU A 60 -1.22 18.06 -11.11
CA GLU A 60 -2.36 18.63 -10.39
C GLU A 60 -3.43 17.58 -10.11
N ALA A 61 -3.71 16.67 -11.04
CA ALA A 61 -4.64 15.57 -10.83
C ALA A 61 -4.12 14.55 -9.82
N VAL A 62 -2.81 14.27 -9.80
CA VAL A 62 -2.15 13.45 -8.78
C VAL A 62 -2.25 14.12 -7.40
N ARG A 63 -1.97 15.43 -7.33
CA ARG A 63 -2.14 16.24 -6.11
C ARG A 63 -3.58 16.23 -5.61
N GLY A 64 -4.55 16.51 -6.49
CA GLY A 64 -5.96 16.49 -6.15
C GLY A 64 -6.45 15.10 -5.74
N SER A 65 -5.92 14.04 -6.36
CA SER A 65 -6.20 12.66 -5.93
C SER A 65 -5.67 12.40 -4.51
N ALA A 66 -4.45 12.86 -4.19
CA ALA A 66 -3.87 12.71 -2.86
C ALA A 66 -4.67 13.41 -1.75
N GLU A 67 -5.37 14.51 -2.05
CA GLU A 67 -6.28 15.18 -1.11
C GLU A 67 -7.53 14.33 -0.78
N HIS A 68 -7.87 13.39 -1.65
CA HIS A 68 -9.05 12.53 -1.57
C HIS A 68 -8.73 11.06 -1.24
N VAL A 69 -7.48 10.76 -0.92
CA VAL A 69 -7.05 9.43 -0.47
C VAL A 69 -6.54 9.51 0.96
N ASP A 70 -7.01 8.61 1.81
CA ASP A 70 -6.57 8.44 3.19
C ASP A 70 -6.09 7.00 3.40
N VAL A 71 -4.85 6.82 3.85
CA VAL A 71 -4.23 5.52 4.09
C VAL A 71 -3.91 5.37 5.56
N PHE A 72 -4.60 4.45 6.23
CA PHE A 72 -4.36 4.11 7.62
C PHE A 72 -3.41 2.93 7.72
N CYS A 73 -2.32 3.09 8.45
CA CYS A 73 -1.32 2.04 8.68
C CYS A 73 -1.01 1.92 10.17
N GLN A 74 -0.49 0.77 10.63
CA GLN A 74 -0.08 0.70 12.03
C GLN A 74 1.14 1.60 12.29
N ALA A 75 1.11 2.34 13.39
CA ALA A 75 2.26 3.07 13.89
C ALA A 75 3.46 2.13 14.14
N GLY A 76 4.61 2.51 13.60
CA GLY A 76 5.85 1.71 13.66
C GLY A 76 5.93 0.59 12.63
N HIS A 77 5.02 0.58 11.64
CA HIS A 77 5.01 -0.36 10.51
C HIS A 77 5.13 0.33 9.15
N VAL A 78 5.68 1.55 9.13
CA VAL A 78 6.03 2.21 7.87
C VAL A 78 7.50 1.92 7.58
N THR A 79 7.75 1.28 6.44
CA THR A 79 9.10 0.91 5.99
C THR A 79 9.83 2.16 5.50
N VAL A 80 11.10 2.27 5.90
CA VAL A 80 11.98 3.33 5.37
C VAL A 80 12.23 3.04 3.89
N PRO A 81 11.87 3.96 2.97
CA PRO A 81 12.03 3.71 1.55
C PRO A 81 13.52 3.59 1.21
N ARG A 82 13.86 2.81 0.19
CA ARG A 82 15.27 2.66 -0.21
C ARG A 82 15.80 3.96 -0.81
N THR A 83 14.93 4.66 -1.54
CA THR A 83 15.27 5.92 -2.19
C THR A 83 14.55 7.12 -1.57
N GLY A 84 15.17 8.30 -1.60
CA GLY A 84 14.57 9.56 -1.17
C GLY A 84 13.94 10.30 -2.34
N SER A 85 12.85 9.78 -2.91
CA SER A 85 12.12 10.49 -3.98
C SER A 85 11.38 11.69 -3.39
N ASP A 86 11.53 12.88 -3.97
CA ASP A 86 10.79 14.05 -3.51
C ASP A 86 9.26 13.89 -3.76
N LEU A 87 8.85 12.97 -4.65
CA LEU A 87 7.43 12.65 -4.88
C LEU A 87 6.73 12.04 -3.66
N LEU A 88 7.50 11.56 -2.67
CA LEU A 88 6.93 11.11 -1.40
C LEU A 88 6.22 12.24 -0.64
N ALA A 89 6.49 13.51 -0.99
CA ALA A 89 5.76 14.65 -0.45
C ALA A 89 4.25 14.58 -0.70
N PHE A 90 3.80 13.91 -1.78
CA PHE A 90 2.37 13.70 -2.06
C PHE A 90 1.68 12.78 -1.06
N LEU A 91 2.44 11.90 -0.40
CA LEU A 91 1.91 10.96 0.57
C LEU A 91 1.72 11.61 1.94
N GLU A 92 2.42 12.70 2.22
CA GLU A 92 2.40 13.37 3.52
C GLU A 92 0.98 13.66 4.03
N PRO A 93 0.04 14.22 3.24
CA PRO A 93 -1.31 14.43 3.74
C PRO A 93 -2.18 13.14 3.73
N MET A 94 -1.77 12.10 3.00
CA MET A 94 -2.52 10.86 2.81
C MET A 94 -2.32 9.83 3.93
N ILE A 95 -1.12 9.77 4.53
CA ILE A 95 -0.75 8.69 5.45
C ILE A 95 -1.10 9.04 6.89
N HIS A 96 -1.82 8.13 7.56
CA HIS A 96 -2.30 8.30 8.92
C HIS A 96 -1.94 7.08 9.78
N PRO A 97 -0.84 7.14 10.55
CA PRO A 97 -0.50 6.08 11.49
C PRO A 97 -1.58 5.91 12.58
N VAL A 98 -1.92 4.66 12.87
CA VAL A 98 -2.94 4.26 13.84
C VAL A 98 -2.25 3.52 14.98
N ALA A 99 -2.57 3.92 16.21
CA ALA A 99 -2.06 3.25 17.41
C ALA A 99 -2.64 1.84 17.55
N ARG A 100 -1.90 0.96 18.21
CA ARG A 100 -2.40 -0.37 18.57
C ARG A 100 -3.66 -0.23 19.45
N PRO A 101 -4.63 -1.16 19.34
CA PRO A 101 -5.84 -1.11 20.18
C PRO A 101 -5.50 -1.22 21.68
N ARG A 102 -4.41 -1.94 21.99
CA ARG A 102 -3.84 -2.12 23.34
C ARG A 102 -2.44 -2.75 23.23
N PRO A 103 -1.59 -2.67 24.28
CA PRO A 103 -0.27 -3.29 24.27
C PRO A 103 -0.31 -4.78 23.92
N GLY A 104 0.63 -5.22 23.07
CA GLY A 104 0.74 -6.62 22.64
C GLY A 104 -0.21 -7.05 21.50
N PHE A 105 -1.09 -6.18 21.03
CA PHE A 105 -2.00 -6.45 19.90
C PHE A 105 -1.74 -5.47 18.75
N LEU A 106 -2.31 -5.77 17.59
CA LEU A 106 -2.03 -5.06 16.34
C LEU A 106 -3.28 -4.43 15.72
N TYR A 107 -3.09 -3.29 15.08
CA TYR A 107 -3.98 -2.77 14.04
C TYR A 107 -3.58 -3.41 12.71
N HIS A 108 -4.31 -4.43 12.26
CA HIS A 108 -3.91 -5.26 11.13
C HIS A 108 -4.92 -5.40 9.97
N PRO A 109 -5.95 -4.53 9.79
CA PRO A 109 -6.85 -4.64 8.65
C PRO A 109 -6.14 -4.32 7.31
N LYS A 110 -6.65 -4.89 6.21
CA LYS A 110 -6.11 -4.74 4.85
C LYS A 110 -7.26 -4.61 3.85
N LEU A 111 -7.60 -3.40 3.46
CA LEU A 111 -8.67 -3.15 2.49
C LEU A 111 -8.50 -1.82 1.76
N TRP A 112 -9.15 -1.71 0.62
CA TRP A 112 -9.46 -0.44 -0.04
C TRP A 112 -10.97 -0.28 -0.12
N ALA A 113 -11.49 0.83 0.37
CA ALA A 113 -12.86 1.26 0.11
C ALA A 113 -12.80 2.50 -0.79
N VAL A 114 -13.44 2.43 -1.96
CA VAL A 114 -13.40 3.49 -2.96
C VAL A 114 -14.81 3.87 -3.36
N ARG A 115 -15.08 5.16 -3.45
CA ARG A 115 -16.31 5.73 -4.01
C ARG A 115 -15.98 6.41 -5.33
N TYR A 116 -16.83 6.15 -6.32
CA TYR A 116 -16.79 6.77 -7.64
C TYR A 116 -18.12 7.46 -7.92
N TRP A 117 -18.08 8.53 -8.71
CA TRP A 117 -19.27 9.22 -9.19
C TRP A 117 -19.57 8.80 -10.63
N ASP A 118 -20.78 8.31 -10.88
CA ASP A 118 -21.28 8.06 -12.23
C ASP A 118 -22.18 9.24 -12.66
N PRO A 119 -21.71 10.09 -13.61
CA PRO A 119 -22.49 11.22 -14.08
C PRO A 119 -23.68 10.82 -14.97
N ASN A 120 -23.69 9.63 -15.56
CA ASN A 120 -24.77 9.18 -16.44
C ASN A 120 -25.96 8.66 -15.62
N GLU A 121 -25.68 7.89 -14.57
CA GLU A 121 -26.70 7.38 -13.65
C GLU A 121 -27.00 8.33 -12.48
N GLU A 122 -26.26 9.45 -12.38
CA GLU A 122 -26.32 10.42 -11.28
C GLU A 122 -26.25 9.75 -9.91
N CYS A 123 -25.36 8.77 -9.76
CA CYS A 123 -25.24 7.99 -8.53
C CYS A 123 -23.80 7.70 -8.13
N TYR A 124 -23.61 7.33 -6.86
CA TYR A 124 -22.32 6.88 -6.36
C TYR A 124 -22.19 5.36 -6.50
N LEU A 125 -21.08 4.94 -7.08
CA LEU A 125 -20.63 3.55 -7.11
C LEU A 125 -19.60 3.34 -6.00
N ALA A 126 -19.51 2.12 -5.49
CA ALA A 126 -18.52 1.75 -4.50
C ALA A 126 -17.77 0.49 -4.91
N ARG A 127 -16.48 0.45 -4.60
CA ARG A 127 -15.64 -0.74 -4.69
C ARG A 127 -15.00 -1.01 -3.34
N LEU A 128 -15.06 -2.27 -2.92
CA LEU A 128 -14.31 -2.78 -1.78
C LEU A 128 -13.31 -3.83 -2.26
N LEU A 129 -12.03 -3.59 -2.02
CA LEU A 129 -10.98 -4.60 -2.15
C LEU A 129 -10.63 -5.08 -0.75
N VAL A 130 -10.72 -6.38 -0.49
CA VAL A 130 -10.27 -6.99 0.76
C VAL A 130 -9.07 -7.87 0.46
N LEU A 131 -7.97 -7.54 1.12
CA LEU A 131 -6.64 -8.06 0.80
C LEU A 131 -6.12 -8.93 1.93
N SER A 132 -5.40 -9.99 1.61
CA SER A 132 -4.63 -10.74 2.59
C SER A 132 -3.21 -10.19 2.78
N ARG A 133 -2.72 -9.36 1.83
CA ARG A 133 -1.39 -8.74 1.81
C ARG A 133 -1.45 -7.24 2.09
N ASN A 134 -0.34 -6.74 2.62
CA ASN A 134 -0.12 -5.32 2.91
C ASN A 134 0.22 -4.53 1.63
N LEU A 135 0.16 -3.20 1.73
CA LEU A 135 0.64 -2.31 0.67
C LEU A 135 2.18 -2.23 0.67
N THR A 136 2.81 -3.28 0.14
CA THR A 136 4.28 -3.45 0.05
C THR A 136 4.69 -4.06 -1.29
N ASN A 137 6.01 -4.09 -1.55
CA ASN A 137 6.63 -4.76 -2.70
C ASN A 137 6.78 -6.29 -2.54
N ASP A 138 6.14 -6.91 -1.52
CA ASP A 138 6.21 -8.35 -1.26
C ASP A 138 5.65 -9.16 -2.44
N ARG A 139 6.35 -10.21 -2.87
CA ARG A 139 5.95 -11.07 -3.99
C ARG A 139 5.35 -12.39 -3.52
N SER A 140 4.77 -12.45 -2.33
CA SER A 140 4.13 -13.66 -1.82
C SER A 140 2.77 -13.94 -2.49
N TRP A 141 2.38 -15.21 -2.52
CA TRP A 141 1.03 -15.63 -2.92
C TRP A 141 -0.02 -15.06 -1.95
N ASP A 142 -0.98 -14.30 -2.46
CA ASP A 142 -2.02 -13.65 -1.67
C ASP A 142 -3.43 -13.89 -2.25
N VAL A 143 -4.44 -13.39 -1.56
CA VAL A 143 -5.84 -13.44 -2.01
C VAL A 143 -6.41 -12.04 -1.93
N CYS A 144 -7.12 -11.66 -2.99
CA CYS A 144 -7.87 -10.42 -3.10
C CYS A 144 -9.33 -10.74 -3.42
N LEU A 145 -10.25 -10.20 -2.62
CA LEU A 145 -11.67 -10.14 -2.98
C LEU A 145 -12.00 -8.73 -3.43
N ARG A 146 -12.56 -8.62 -4.64
CA ARG A 146 -13.15 -7.39 -5.15
C ARG A 146 -14.68 -7.51 -5.10
N LEU A 147 -15.32 -6.52 -4.49
CA LEU A 147 -16.76 -6.32 -4.52
C LEU A 147 -17.04 -4.95 -5.13
N ASP A 148 -17.86 -4.92 -6.18
CA ASP A 148 -18.44 -3.70 -6.73
C ASP A 148 -19.89 -3.57 -6.25
N GLY A 149 -20.41 -2.35 -6.18
CA GLY A 149 -21.78 -2.12 -5.75
C GLY A 149 -22.23 -0.69 -5.98
N VAL A 150 -23.52 -0.47 -5.78
CA VAL A 150 -24.16 0.85 -5.96
C VAL A 150 -24.63 1.38 -4.61
N VAL A 151 -24.35 2.66 -4.33
CA VAL A 151 -24.83 3.33 -3.11
C VAL A 151 -26.33 3.57 -3.24
N ARG A 152 -27.12 3.03 -2.29
CA ARG A 152 -28.58 3.20 -2.25
C ARG A 152 -28.99 4.21 -1.17
N ASN A 153 -30.30 4.41 -1.02
CA ASN A 153 -30.84 5.38 -0.06
C ASN A 153 -30.90 4.86 1.38
N ARG A 154 -30.99 3.54 1.58
CA ARG A 154 -31.21 2.94 2.91
C ARG A 154 -29.98 2.18 3.40
N PRO A 155 -29.58 2.33 4.68
CA PRO A 155 -28.54 1.51 5.27
C PRO A 155 -28.90 0.03 5.28
N ILE A 156 -27.91 -0.82 5.00
CA ILE A 156 -27.98 -2.28 5.05
C ILE A 156 -27.21 -2.75 6.30
N GLY A 157 -27.90 -3.46 7.19
CA GLY A 157 -27.34 -3.83 8.51
C GLY A 157 -26.02 -4.60 8.43
N ARG A 158 -25.85 -5.48 7.43
CA ARG A 158 -24.62 -6.28 7.25
C ARG A 158 -23.38 -5.44 6.95
N ASN A 159 -23.53 -4.21 6.43
CA ASN A 159 -22.41 -3.31 6.11
C ASN A 159 -21.92 -2.53 7.34
N ARG A 160 -22.59 -2.61 8.50
CA ARG A 160 -22.20 -1.88 9.71
C ARG A 160 -20.73 -2.07 10.12
N PRO A 161 -20.14 -3.27 10.06
CA PRO A 161 -18.74 -3.48 10.44
C PRO A 161 -17.74 -2.65 9.62
N LEU A 162 -18.02 -2.36 8.34
CA LEU A 162 -17.19 -1.48 7.51
C LEU A 162 -17.15 -0.06 8.08
N PHE A 163 -18.32 0.49 8.43
CA PHE A 163 -18.43 1.82 9.03
C PHE A 163 -17.68 1.91 10.36
N GLU A 164 -17.90 0.93 11.25
CA GLU A 164 -17.27 0.95 12.57
C GLU A 164 -15.74 0.83 12.45
N LEU A 165 -15.23 0.06 11.48
CA LEU A 165 -13.79 -0.08 11.23
C LEU A 165 -13.16 1.22 10.71
N LEU A 166 -13.80 1.89 9.75
CA LEU A 166 -13.29 3.17 9.23
C LEU A 166 -13.33 4.26 10.31
N ARG A 167 -14.42 4.34 11.06
CA ARG A 167 -14.53 5.25 12.20
C ARG A 167 -13.48 4.97 13.27
N HIS A 168 -13.26 3.70 13.61
CA HIS A 168 -12.23 3.28 14.56
C HIS A 168 -10.82 3.70 14.10
N SER A 169 -10.52 3.59 12.81
CA SER A 169 -9.21 3.97 12.27
C SER A 169 -8.94 5.47 12.41
N VAL A 170 -9.98 6.31 12.21
CA VAL A 170 -9.91 7.76 12.45
C VAL A 170 -9.76 8.07 13.94
N ASP A 171 -10.54 7.40 14.79
CA ASP A 171 -10.56 7.68 16.24
C ASP A 171 -9.25 7.25 16.94
N PHE A 172 -8.47 6.36 16.33
CA PHE A 172 -7.18 5.84 16.85
C PHE A 172 -5.95 6.34 16.07
N ALA A 173 -6.11 7.32 15.18
CA ALA A 173 -4.98 7.99 14.54
C ALA A 173 -4.07 8.62 15.61
N VAL A 174 -2.74 8.48 15.45
CA VAL A 174 -1.75 8.95 16.42
C VAL A 174 -1.73 10.47 16.51
N ALA A 175 -1.68 11.14 15.35
CA ALA A 175 -1.71 12.59 15.26
C ALA A 175 -3.16 13.12 15.19
N PRO A 176 -3.39 14.39 15.57
CA PRO A 176 -4.70 15.03 15.37
C PRO A 176 -5.16 14.93 13.91
N PHE A 177 -6.31 14.29 13.69
CA PHE A 177 -6.83 14.05 12.34
C PHE A 177 -7.53 15.32 11.80
N PRO A 178 -7.16 15.83 10.61
CA PRO A 178 -7.76 17.04 10.06
C PRO A 178 -9.28 16.94 9.91
N ALA A 179 -10.01 17.99 10.28
CA ALA A 179 -11.49 17.97 10.33
C ALA A 179 -12.13 17.70 8.96
N GLU A 180 -11.60 18.29 7.90
CA GLU A 180 -12.09 18.09 6.52
C GLU A 180 -11.90 16.63 6.06
N ARG A 181 -10.72 16.06 6.31
CA ARG A 181 -10.46 14.63 6.03
C ARG A 181 -11.37 13.75 6.88
N ARG A 182 -11.62 14.10 8.15
CA ARG A 182 -12.53 13.35 9.03
C ARG A 182 -13.93 13.28 8.42
N GLU A 183 -14.44 14.42 7.95
CA GLU A 183 -15.74 14.50 7.28
C GLU A 183 -15.75 13.65 6.00
N GLY A 184 -14.70 13.73 5.17
CA GLY A 184 -14.57 12.93 3.96
C GLY A 184 -14.58 11.42 4.23
N VAL A 185 -13.76 10.94 5.17
CA VAL A 185 -13.69 9.51 5.54
C VAL A 185 -15.04 9.02 6.11
N LEU A 186 -15.68 9.80 6.99
CA LEU A 186 -16.96 9.41 7.57
C LEU A 186 -18.12 9.49 6.56
N SER A 187 -18.06 10.40 5.60
CA SER A 187 -18.99 10.46 4.47
C SER A 187 -18.91 9.18 3.63
N LEU A 188 -17.69 8.76 3.25
CA LEU A 188 -17.47 7.48 2.57
C LEU A 188 -17.99 6.31 3.41
N ALA A 189 -17.67 6.28 4.70
CA ALA A 189 -18.10 5.21 5.59
C ALA A 189 -19.63 5.10 5.67
N GLU A 190 -20.35 6.21 5.69
CA GLU A 190 -21.82 6.22 5.69
C GLU A 190 -22.40 5.76 4.34
N ASP A 191 -21.75 6.09 3.22
CA ASP A 191 -22.13 5.54 1.91
C ASP A 191 -21.96 4.03 1.85
N LEU A 192 -20.84 3.50 2.36
CA LEU A 192 -20.59 2.06 2.43
C LEU A 192 -21.68 1.33 3.21
N ARG A 193 -22.32 1.95 4.22
CA ARG A 193 -23.46 1.35 4.92
C ARG A 193 -24.66 1.13 4.01
N ARG A 194 -24.77 1.89 2.92
CA ARG A 194 -25.90 1.88 1.99
C ARG A 194 -25.59 1.16 0.67
N VAL A 195 -24.37 0.63 0.51
CA VAL A 195 -23.98 -0.09 -0.71
C VAL A 195 -24.68 -1.43 -0.81
N GLU A 196 -25.33 -1.64 -1.95
CA GLU A 196 -25.78 -2.94 -2.40
C GLU A 196 -24.65 -3.59 -3.23
N TRP A 197 -23.99 -4.60 -2.65
CA TRP A 197 -22.86 -5.30 -3.26
C TRP A 197 -23.31 -6.35 -4.27
N GLU A 198 -22.64 -6.39 -5.42
CA GLU A 198 -22.70 -7.49 -6.36
C GLU A 198 -21.92 -8.68 -5.79
N LEU A 199 -22.56 -9.85 -5.72
CA LEU A 199 -21.95 -11.04 -5.14
C LEU A 199 -21.13 -11.79 -6.18
N PRO A 200 -19.94 -12.31 -5.82
CA PRO A 200 -19.15 -13.17 -6.71
C PRO A 200 -19.92 -14.44 -7.11
N ASP A 201 -19.53 -15.03 -8.23
CA ASP A 201 -20.15 -16.25 -8.73
C ASP A 201 -20.18 -17.37 -7.68
N GLY A 202 -21.37 -17.95 -7.49
CA GLY A 202 -21.63 -19.02 -6.52
C GLY A 202 -21.86 -18.56 -5.08
N ALA A 203 -21.57 -17.30 -4.76
CA ALA A 203 -21.98 -16.70 -3.49
C ALA A 203 -23.46 -16.30 -3.54
N LYS A 204 -24.17 -16.56 -2.44
CA LYS A 204 -25.59 -16.28 -2.24
C LYS A 204 -25.82 -15.28 -1.11
N ASP A 205 -24.87 -15.18 -0.20
CA ASP A 205 -24.88 -14.20 0.89
C ASP A 205 -23.46 -13.76 1.23
N LEU A 206 -23.40 -12.65 1.96
CA LEU A 206 -22.19 -11.91 2.30
C LEU A 206 -22.31 -11.36 3.73
N ALA A 207 -21.25 -11.48 4.52
CA ALA A 207 -21.14 -10.84 5.83
C ALA A 207 -19.75 -10.22 6.02
N PHE A 208 -19.69 -9.14 6.80
CA PHE A 208 -18.46 -8.46 7.16
C PHE A 208 -18.18 -8.64 8.66
N TYR A 209 -16.90 -8.73 9.02
CA TYR A 209 -16.45 -8.81 10.40
C TYR A 209 -15.28 -7.87 10.63
N ALA A 210 -15.45 -6.91 11.54
CA ALA A 210 -14.38 -6.04 12.04
C ALA A 210 -13.98 -6.51 13.44
N ILE A 211 -13.08 -7.48 13.50
CA ILE A 211 -12.63 -8.08 14.76
C ILE A 211 -11.84 -7.02 15.54
N GLY A 212 -11.98 -7.00 16.87
CA GLY A 212 -11.33 -6.00 17.73
C GLY A 212 -12.02 -4.64 17.75
N VAL A 213 -13.01 -4.41 16.87
CA VAL A 213 -13.78 -3.16 16.82
C VAL A 213 -15.14 -3.34 17.52
N PRO A 214 -15.55 -2.39 18.40
CA PRO A 214 -16.88 -2.43 19.01
C PRO A 214 -18.01 -2.51 17.97
N GLY A 215 -18.87 -3.53 18.08
CA GLY A 215 -19.97 -3.75 17.13
C GLY A 215 -19.56 -4.41 15.80
N GLY A 216 -18.28 -4.78 15.63
CA GLY A 216 -17.77 -5.41 14.40
C GLY A 216 -17.98 -6.93 14.30
N GLY A 217 -18.39 -7.59 15.38
CA GLY A 217 -18.72 -9.02 15.40
C GLY A 217 -17.51 -9.96 15.25
N ARG A 218 -17.79 -11.27 15.23
CA ARG A 218 -16.79 -12.32 14.99
C ARG A 218 -17.40 -13.44 14.14
N PRO A 219 -16.62 -14.04 13.22
CA PRO A 219 -17.08 -15.21 12.49
C PRO A 219 -17.18 -16.45 13.40
N LYS A 220 -17.94 -17.44 12.94
CA LYS A 220 -18.00 -18.78 13.54
C LYS A 220 -17.30 -19.79 12.65
N PHE A 221 -16.49 -20.68 13.21
CA PHE A 221 -15.75 -21.68 12.43
C PHE A 221 -16.31 -23.11 12.53
N ALA A 222 -17.29 -23.35 13.40
CA ALA A 222 -17.98 -24.63 13.56
C ALA A 222 -18.49 -25.20 12.22
N GLY A 223 -18.07 -26.42 11.90
CA GLY A 223 -18.42 -27.12 10.66
C GLY A 223 -18.23 -28.63 10.74
N THR A 224 -18.51 -29.32 9.62
CA THR A 224 -18.16 -30.74 9.47
C THR A 224 -16.73 -30.93 8.98
N ARG A 225 -16.29 -30.06 8.07
CA ARG A 225 -14.93 -30.04 7.50
C ARG A 225 -14.46 -28.59 7.44
N CYS A 226 -13.18 -28.34 7.69
CA CYS A 226 -12.61 -27.02 7.45
C CYS A 226 -11.24 -27.07 6.75
N LEU A 227 -10.96 -26.01 6.00
CA LEU A 227 -9.66 -25.70 5.43
C LEU A 227 -9.18 -24.36 5.99
N VAL A 228 -7.98 -24.34 6.55
CA VAL A 228 -7.32 -23.12 7.02
C VAL A 228 -6.09 -22.86 6.15
N VAL A 229 -6.04 -21.71 5.50
CA VAL A 229 -4.85 -21.22 4.78
C VAL A 229 -4.39 -19.96 5.49
N SER A 230 -3.15 -19.94 5.96
CA SER A 230 -2.59 -18.80 6.70
C SER A 230 -1.07 -18.87 6.59
N PRO A 231 -0.35 -17.74 6.53
CA PRO A 231 1.10 -17.79 6.61
C PRO A 231 1.60 -18.02 8.03
N PHE A 232 0.85 -17.60 9.06
CA PHE A 232 1.25 -17.70 10.47
C PHE A 232 0.24 -18.53 11.25
N TYR A 233 0.74 -19.42 12.11
CA TYR A 233 -0.06 -20.29 12.96
C TYR A 233 0.40 -20.25 14.41
N ASN A 234 -0.55 -20.42 15.34
CA ASN A 234 -0.25 -20.89 16.68
C ASN A 234 -1.40 -21.78 17.19
N GLU A 235 -1.17 -22.54 18.26
CA GLU A 235 -2.17 -23.46 18.83
C GLU A 235 -3.50 -22.76 19.11
N ALA A 236 -3.48 -21.62 19.81
CA ALA A 236 -4.68 -20.86 20.14
C ALA A 236 -5.47 -20.39 18.90
N GLY A 237 -4.81 -20.17 17.76
CA GLY A 237 -5.47 -19.83 16.51
C GLY A 237 -6.13 -21.03 15.85
N LEU A 238 -5.48 -22.19 15.87
CA LEU A 238 -6.05 -23.44 15.38
C LEU A 238 -7.23 -23.90 16.24
N GLU A 239 -7.16 -23.77 17.57
CA GLU A 239 -8.31 -24.05 18.45
C GLU A 239 -9.57 -23.25 18.09
N ILE A 240 -9.40 -22.02 17.59
CA ILE A 240 -10.51 -21.15 17.19
C ILE A 240 -11.02 -21.48 15.78
N THR A 241 -10.10 -21.76 14.85
CA THR A 241 -10.39 -21.79 13.40
C THR A 241 -10.59 -23.19 12.85
N ALA A 242 -10.01 -24.21 13.50
CA ALA A 242 -10.11 -25.62 13.15
C ALA A 242 -11.24 -26.34 13.92
N ASP A 243 -12.38 -25.67 14.11
CA ASP A 243 -13.56 -26.19 14.82
C ASP A 243 -14.38 -27.13 13.92
N SER A 244 -13.79 -28.25 13.51
CA SER A 244 -14.41 -29.26 12.63
C SER A 244 -13.82 -30.66 12.86
N HIS A 245 -14.53 -31.70 12.40
CA HIS A 245 -14.09 -33.09 12.55
C HIS A 245 -12.95 -33.45 11.59
N GLU A 246 -12.97 -32.91 10.38
CA GLU A 246 -11.89 -33.06 9.39
C GLU A 246 -11.28 -31.69 9.14
N VAL A 247 -9.96 -31.60 9.28
CA VAL A 247 -9.23 -30.33 9.18
C VAL A 247 -8.09 -30.49 8.18
N ALA A 248 -8.01 -29.56 7.24
CA ALA A 248 -6.85 -29.38 6.38
C ALA A 248 -6.22 -28.00 6.63
N VAL A 249 -4.89 -27.94 6.60
CA VAL A 249 -4.14 -26.68 6.76
C VAL A 249 -3.16 -26.48 5.61
N VAL A 250 -3.01 -25.23 5.18
CA VAL A 250 -2.00 -24.80 4.20
C VAL A 250 -1.21 -23.66 4.81
N GLY A 251 0.10 -23.83 4.93
CA GLY A 251 0.96 -22.90 5.64
C GLY A 251 2.34 -22.72 5.04
N ARG A 252 3.17 -21.94 5.74
CA ARG A 252 4.60 -21.92 5.49
C ARG A 252 5.27 -23.07 6.26
N GLN A 253 6.32 -23.64 5.68
CA GLN A 253 7.09 -24.72 6.28
C GLN A 253 7.59 -24.36 7.69
N ASP A 254 8.27 -23.22 7.81
CA ASP A 254 8.86 -22.73 9.05
C ASP A 254 7.83 -22.46 10.17
N GLU A 255 6.64 -21.98 9.80
CA GLU A 255 5.57 -21.67 10.76
C GLU A 255 4.85 -22.92 11.26
N LEU A 256 4.69 -23.94 10.40
CA LEU A 256 4.14 -25.24 10.81
C LEU A 256 5.15 -26.04 11.63
N ASP A 257 6.46 -25.92 11.34
CA ASP A 257 7.53 -26.59 12.09
C ASP A 257 7.61 -26.12 13.55
N ARG A 258 7.23 -24.86 13.82
CA ARG A 258 7.19 -24.27 15.17
C ARG A 258 6.02 -24.75 16.02
N LEU A 259 4.98 -25.35 15.44
CA LEU A 259 3.88 -25.91 16.20
C LEU A 259 4.33 -27.18 16.94
N PRO A 260 3.81 -27.43 18.15
CA PRO A 260 4.02 -28.69 18.84
C PRO A 260 3.66 -29.91 17.99
N SER A 261 4.26 -31.05 18.32
CA SER A 261 4.18 -32.21 17.45
C SER A 261 2.79 -32.81 17.31
N ASP A 262 2.03 -32.73 18.38
CA ASP A 262 0.67 -33.22 18.56
C ASP A 262 -0.40 -32.29 17.95
N THR A 263 -0.12 -30.99 17.77
CA THR A 263 -1.09 -30.02 17.23
C THR A 263 -1.59 -30.36 15.82
N LEU A 264 -0.77 -31.04 15.01
CA LEU A 264 -1.10 -31.43 13.63
C LEU A 264 -1.44 -32.92 13.48
N GLU A 265 -1.62 -33.67 14.58
CA GLU A 265 -2.04 -35.06 14.50
C GLU A 265 -3.47 -35.17 13.94
N GLY A 266 -3.63 -35.96 12.86
CA GLY A 266 -4.93 -36.12 12.18
C GLY A 266 -5.35 -34.92 11.32
N VAL A 267 -4.46 -33.95 11.11
CA VAL A 267 -4.69 -32.78 10.23
C VAL A 267 -3.99 -33.02 8.89
N ASP A 268 -4.71 -32.79 7.79
CA ASP A 268 -4.13 -32.82 6.45
C ASP A 268 -3.35 -31.52 6.18
N ALA A 269 -2.04 -31.55 6.42
CA ALA A 269 -1.17 -30.37 6.31
C ALA A 269 -0.43 -30.29 4.96
N TYR A 270 -0.39 -29.08 4.39
CA TYR A 270 0.28 -28.77 3.14
C TYR A 270 1.13 -27.50 3.23
N VAL A 271 2.16 -27.43 2.41
CA VAL A 271 2.99 -26.23 2.19
C VAL A 271 2.99 -25.86 0.71
N LEU A 272 3.26 -24.59 0.41
CA LEU A 272 3.41 -24.14 -0.97
C LEU A 272 4.73 -24.68 -1.56
N SER A 273 4.69 -25.27 -2.75
CA SER A 273 5.88 -25.80 -3.42
C SER A 273 6.88 -24.68 -3.71
N GLU A 274 8.18 -24.93 -3.53
CA GLU A 274 9.24 -23.98 -3.92
C GLU A 274 9.28 -23.72 -5.43
N LEU A 275 8.68 -24.63 -6.22
CA LEU A 275 8.56 -24.53 -7.68
C LEU A 275 7.28 -23.79 -8.12
N ALA A 276 6.40 -23.43 -7.18
CA ALA A 276 5.16 -22.73 -7.47
C ALA A 276 5.43 -21.28 -7.93
N GLY A 277 5.30 -21.06 -9.23
CA GLY A 277 5.53 -19.75 -9.87
C GLY A 277 6.54 -19.77 -11.02
N LEU A 278 7.08 -20.93 -11.40
CA LEU A 278 7.89 -21.11 -12.61
C LEU A 278 6.99 -21.19 -13.87
N PRO A 279 7.15 -20.30 -14.87
CA PRO A 279 6.59 -20.53 -16.19
C PRO A 279 7.16 -21.83 -16.77
N PRO A 280 6.37 -22.67 -17.47
CA PRO A 280 6.84 -23.93 -18.03
C PRO A 280 8.05 -23.81 -18.99
N ASP A 281 8.26 -22.62 -19.57
CA ASP A 281 9.23 -22.38 -20.66
C ASP A 281 10.43 -21.47 -20.29
N GLU A 282 10.57 -21.03 -19.04
CA GLU A 282 11.68 -20.14 -18.61
C GLU A 282 12.58 -20.78 -17.53
N VAL A 283 13.10 -21.97 -17.83
CA VAL A 283 14.24 -22.53 -17.08
C VAL A 283 15.53 -22.07 -17.77
N SER A 284 15.89 -20.79 -17.64
CA SER A 284 17.19 -20.30 -18.13
C SER A 284 18.33 -20.78 -17.22
N GLU A 285 19.41 -21.26 -17.84
CA GLU A 285 20.63 -21.76 -17.16
C GLU A 285 21.39 -20.68 -16.35
N THR A 286 20.92 -19.42 -16.33
CA THR A 286 21.62 -18.28 -15.72
C THR A 286 21.14 -17.87 -14.32
N GLY A 287 20.11 -18.52 -13.76
CA GLY A 287 19.77 -18.36 -12.33
C GLY A 287 19.22 -16.99 -11.91
N GLU A 288 18.91 -16.09 -12.85
CA GLU A 288 18.24 -14.82 -12.54
C GLU A 288 16.73 -15.04 -12.35
N LYS A 289 16.30 -15.08 -11.09
CA LYS A 289 14.90 -15.26 -10.65
C LYS A 289 14.07 -13.98 -10.76
N GLN A 290 13.99 -13.36 -11.93
CA GLN A 290 13.09 -12.21 -12.14
C GLN A 290 11.67 -12.71 -12.44
N GLY A 291 10.67 -12.37 -11.60
CA GLY A 291 9.26 -12.69 -11.91
C GLY A 291 8.53 -13.57 -10.89
N LEU A 292 9.26 -14.34 -10.09
CA LEU A 292 8.71 -15.37 -9.22
C LEU A 292 7.93 -14.80 -8.03
N LEU A 293 6.78 -15.42 -7.71
CA LEU A 293 6.15 -15.25 -6.41
C LEU A 293 6.84 -16.20 -5.43
N THR A 294 7.22 -15.72 -4.25
CA THR A 294 7.93 -16.52 -3.24
C THR A 294 7.23 -16.40 -1.91
N GLY A 295 6.81 -17.54 -1.34
CA GLY A 295 6.14 -17.58 -0.03
C GLY A 295 4.62 -17.45 -0.09
N LEU A 296 3.99 -17.65 1.06
CA LEU A 296 2.54 -17.58 1.26
C LEU A 296 2.21 -16.35 2.12
N HIS A 297 1.20 -15.58 1.73
CA HIS A 297 0.60 -14.50 2.52
C HIS A 297 -0.94 -14.51 2.49
N ALA A 298 -1.54 -15.50 1.81
CA ALA A 298 -2.98 -15.74 1.79
C ALA A 298 -3.53 -16.09 3.17
N LYS A 299 -4.67 -15.49 3.54
CA LYS A 299 -5.47 -15.92 4.69
C LYS A 299 -6.88 -16.23 4.22
N LEU A 300 -7.26 -17.50 4.33
CA LEU A 300 -8.50 -18.04 3.80
C LEU A 300 -8.99 -19.17 4.70
N TYR A 301 -10.27 -19.18 5.00
CA TYR A 301 -10.92 -20.23 5.78
C TYR A 301 -12.12 -20.74 5.01
N VAL A 302 -12.22 -22.05 4.81
CA VAL A 302 -13.41 -22.68 4.22
C VAL A 302 -14.04 -23.58 5.26
N VAL A 303 -15.31 -23.37 5.56
CA VAL A 303 -16.08 -24.18 6.52
C VAL A 303 -17.25 -24.81 5.79
N GLU A 304 -17.29 -26.13 5.74
CA GLU A 304 -18.38 -26.89 5.15
C GLU A 304 -19.37 -27.34 6.22
N HIS A 305 -20.66 -27.23 5.92
CA HIS A 305 -21.73 -27.80 6.74
C HIS A 305 -22.85 -28.31 5.83
N GLY A 306 -23.04 -29.63 5.77
CA GLY A 306 -24.03 -30.26 4.89
C GLY A 306 -23.79 -29.94 3.41
N HIS A 307 -24.71 -29.19 2.79
CA HIS A 307 -24.64 -28.78 1.37
C HIS A 307 -24.15 -27.34 1.18
N THR A 308 -23.84 -26.63 2.26
CA THR A 308 -23.37 -25.25 2.26
C THR A 308 -21.89 -25.16 2.58
N ALA A 309 -21.22 -24.17 2.01
CA ALA A 309 -19.86 -23.78 2.35
C ALA A 309 -19.81 -22.28 2.65
N ARG A 310 -19.00 -21.92 3.64
CA ARG A 310 -18.69 -20.54 4.03
C ARG A 310 -17.21 -20.32 3.76
N VAL A 311 -16.88 -19.30 2.97
CA VAL A 311 -15.51 -18.93 2.66
C VAL A 311 -15.24 -17.59 3.31
N LEU A 312 -14.27 -17.55 4.23
CA LEU A 312 -13.82 -16.35 4.89
C LEU A 312 -12.44 -15.95 4.39
N LEU A 313 -12.24 -14.68 4.08
CA LEU A 313 -10.95 -14.15 3.64
C LEU A 313 -10.75 -12.73 4.18
N GLY A 314 -9.48 -12.33 4.32
CA GLY A 314 -9.10 -10.99 4.74
C GLY A 314 -7.76 -10.98 5.47
N SER A 315 -7.67 -10.21 6.55
CA SER A 315 -6.39 -9.89 7.17
C SER A 315 -5.97 -10.80 8.33
N ALA A 316 -6.91 -11.52 8.94
CA ALA A 316 -6.66 -12.32 10.14
C ALA A 316 -5.83 -13.55 9.82
N ASN A 317 -4.69 -13.71 10.51
CA ASN A 317 -3.92 -14.96 10.53
C ASN A 317 -4.61 -16.00 11.44
N ALA A 318 -4.27 -17.27 11.27
CA ALA A 318 -4.67 -18.37 12.16
C ALA A 318 -3.89 -18.33 13.50
N THR A 319 -3.98 -17.21 14.21
CA THR A 319 -3.35 -17.00 15.52
C THR A 319 -4.37 -16.51 16.55
N GLY A 320 -4.16 -16.86 17.83
CA GLY A 320 -5.06 -16.42 18.90
C GLY A 320 -5.23 -14.90 18.98
N ALA A 321 -4.16 -14.13 18.74
CA ALA A 321 -4.19 -12.67 18.78
C ALA A 321 -5.13 -12.06 17.74
N ALA A 322 -5.19 -12.65 16.53
CA ALA A 322 -6.05 -12.18 15.44
C ALA A 322 -7.55 -12.21 15.81
N PHE A 323 -7.98 -13.19 16.62
CA PHE A 323 -9.38 -13.37 16.99
C PHE A 323 -9.74 -12.86 18.39
N THR A 324 -8.74 -12.50 19.22
CA THR A 324 -8.96 -12.13 20.62
C THR A 324 -8.58 -10.69 20.96
N GLY A 325 -7.79 -9.99 20.14
CA GLY A 325 -7.48 -8.59 20.44
C GLY A 325 -6.88 -7.72 19.35
N ASN A 326 -6.38 -8.28 18.24
CA ASN A 326 -6.04 -7.44 17.09
C ASN A 326 -7.30 -6.78 16.51
N VAL A 327 -7.10 -5.67 15.81
CA VAL A 327 -8.07 -5.15 14.86
C VAL A 327 -7.82 -5.83 13.53
N GLU A 328 -8.79 -6.62 13.05
CA GLU A 328 -8.70 -7.38 11.80
C GLU A 328 -10.00 -7.22 11.01
N PHE A 329 -9.94 -7.46 9.70
CA PHE A 329 -11.12 -7.46 8.85
C PHE A 329 -11.24 -8.77 8.08
N LEU A 330 -12.44 -9.36 8.11
CA LEU A 330 -12.80 -10.55 7.34
C LEU A 330 -14.11 -10.34 6.59
N VAL A 331 -14.20 -10.93 5.41
CA VAL A 331 -15.42 -11.08 4.64
C VAL A 331 -15.79 -12.55 4.60
N GLU A 332 -17.06 -12.87 4.81
CA GLU A 332 -17.61 -14.20 4.62
C GLU A 332 -18.54 -14.23 3.41
N LEU A 333 -18.29 -15.18 2.52
CA LEU A 333 -19.14 -15.53 1.39
C LEU A 333 -19.82 -16.88 1.67
N VAL A 334 -21.13 -16.95 1.51
CA VAL A 334 -21.92 -18.17 1.74
C VAL A 334 -22.44 -18.69 0.41
N GLY A 335 -22.24 -19.98 0.12
CA GLY A 335 -22.67 -20.59 -1.13
C GLY A 335 -22.84 -22.10 -1.05
N GLY A 336 -23.05 -22.72 -2.22
CA GLY A 336 -23.16 -24.17 -2.31
C GLY A 336 -21.80 -24.85 -2.20
N ARG A 337 -21.73 -25.98 -1.48
CA ARG A 337 -20.48 -26.74 -1.30
C ARG A 337 -19.78 -27.13 -2.61
N LYS A 338 -20.55 -27.37 -3.68
CA LYS A 338 -19.99 -27.72 -4.99
C LYS A 338 -19.23 -26.56 -5.67
N GLN A 339 -19.51 -25.32 -5.29
CA GLN A 339 -18.94 -24.12 -5.91
C GLN A 339 -17.90 -23.45 -5.00
N LEU A 340 -18.15 -23.45 -3.68
CA LEU A 340 -17.31 -22.76 -2.69
C LEU A 340 -16.65 -23.70 -1.66
N GLY A 341 -16.84 -25.01 -1.78
CA GLY A 341 -16.33 -25.99 -0.82
C GLY A 341 -14.84 -26.32 -0.99
N ILE A 342 -14.32 -27.09 -0.04
CA ILE A 342 -12.91 -27.48 0.09
C ILE A 342 -12.44 -28.23 -1.16
N GLU A 343 -13.29 -29.09 -1.74
CA GLU A 343 -12.94 -29.86 -2.95
C GLU A 343 -12.64 -28.96 -4.16
N THR A 344 -13.14 -27.72 -4.19
CA THR A 344 -12.84 -26.77 -5.27
C THR A 344 -11.43 -26.16 -5.19
N MET A 345 -10.72 -26.42 -4.07
CA MET A 345 -9.38 -25.94 -3.77
C MET A 345 -8.38 -27.10 -3.58
N LEU A 346 -8.77 -28.16 -2.86
CA LEU A 346 -7.91 -29.30 -2.53
C LEU A 346 -8.28 -30.61 -3.24
N GLY A 347 -9.41 -30.65 -3.96
CA GLY A 347 -9.88 -31.85 -4.65
C GLY A 347 -8.94 -32.29 -5.78
N ALA A 348 -9.06 -33.54 -6.21
CA ALA A 348 -8.29 -34.07 -7.33
C ALA A 348 -8.61 -33.26 -8.62
N GLY A 349 -7.61 -32.53 -9.12
CA GLY A 349 -7.74 -31.65 -10.29
C GLY A 349 -8.02 -30.17 -9.96
N ALA A 350 -8.08 -29.79 -8.68
CA ALA A 350 -8.11 -28.38 -8.29
C ALA A 350 -6.75 -27.72 -8.57
N GLU A 351 -6.77 -26.55 -9.20
CA GLU A 351 -5.54 -25.84 -9.59
C GLU A 351 -4.75 -25.36 -8.38
N PHE A 352 -5.41 -24.95 -7.30
CA PHE A 352 -4.70 -24.60 -6.07
C PHE A 352 -3.94 -25.79 -5.47
N ARG A 353 -4.48 -27.03 -5.58
CA ARG A 353 -3.80 -28.24 -5.09
C ARG A 353 -2.51 -28.54 -5.86
N SER A 354 -2.38 -28.12 -7.12
CA SER A 354 -1.22 -28.44 -7.97
C SER A 354 0.06 -27.72 -7.54
N ILE A 355 -0.08 -26.59 -6.83
CA ILE A 355 1.05 -25.80 -6.31
C ILE A 355 1.39 -26.13 -4.84
N LEU A 356 0.76 -27.17 -4.28
CA LEU A 356 0.95 -27.57 -2.89
C LEU A 356 1.66 -28.92 -2.77
N GLU A 357 2.48 -29.04 -1.74
CA GLU A 357 3.15 -30.27 -1.34
C GLU A 357 2.67 -30.70 0.05
N PRO A 358 2.57 -32.01 0.33
CA PRO A 358 2.33 -32.48 1.70
C PRO A 358 3.41 -31.95 2.65
N TYR A 359 3.00 -31.42 3.78
CA TYR A 359 3.92 -30.94 4.82
C TYR A 359 4.74 -32.11 5.38
N ASN A 360 6.05 -31.90 5.48
CA ASN A 360 6.97 -32.79 6.16
C ASN A 360 7.77 -31.97 7.18
N ARG A 361 7.72 -32.36 8.45
CA ARG A 361 8.37 -31.59 9.53
C ARG A 361 9.88 -31.50 9.33
N GLN A 362 10.43 -30.30 9.51
CA GLN A 362 11.87 -29.99 9.50
C GLN A 362 12.31 -29.43 10.87
N SER A 363 13.62 -29.24 11.04
CA SER A 363 14.15 -28.61 12.25
C SER A 363 13.80 -27.12 12.26
N ALA A 364 13.03 -26.70 13.27
CA ALA A 364 12.67 -25.29 13.42
C ALA A 364 13.89 -24.41 13.70
N VAL A 365 13.94 -23.24 13.06
CA VAL A 365 14.93 -22.19 13.36
C VAL A 365 14.38 -21.33 14.51
N GLU A 366 15.18 -21.14 15.56
CA GLU A 366 14.85 -20.25 16.67
C GLU A 366 14.87 -18.78 16.21
N VAL A 367 13.94 -17.98 16.73
CA VAL A 367 13.86 -16.53 16.48
C VAL A 367 14.59 -15.81 17.60
N ASP A 368 15.36 -14.78 17.23
CA ASP A 368 16.08 -13.92 18.16
C ASP A 368 15.11 -13.06 19.00
N ASP A 369 15.13 -13.25 20.32
CA ASP A 369 14.29 -12.51 21.28
C ASP A 369 14.68 -11.03 21.39
N ASP A 370 15.94 -10.67 21.12
CA ASP A 370 16.45 -9.30 21.28
C ASP A 370 15.89 -8.37 20.19
N GLN A 371 15.81 -8.86 18.94
CA GLN A 371 15.20 -8.11 17.83
C GLN A 371 13.72 -7.78 18.11
N ARG A 372 12.99 -8.68 18.78
CA ARG A 372 11.57 -8.47 19.14
C ARG A 372 11.39 -7.35 20.15
N VAL A 373 12.35 -7.14 21.06
CA VAL A 373 12.33 -6.04 22.03
C VAL A 373 12.50 -4.70 21.29
N LEU A 374 13.47 -4.60 20.38
CA LEU A 374 13.70 -3.41 19.57
C LEU A 374 12.49 -3.05 18.70
N ASP A 375 11.88 -4.03 18.03
CA ASP A 375 10.67 -3.82 17.23
C ASP A 375 9.50 -3.26 18.06
N ASN A 376 9.35 -3.74 19.30
CA ASN A 376 8.32 -3.25 20.22
C ASN A 376 8.61 -1.83 20.71
N LEU A 377 9.88 -1.49 20.95
CA LEU A 377 10.30 -0.14 21.32
C LEU A 377 10.02 0.85 20.18
N VAL A 378 10.40 0.52 18.94
CA VAL A 378 10.14 1.37 17.77
C VAL A 378 8.64 1.58 17.54
N ARG A 379 7.81 0.53 17.72
CA ARG A 379 6.35 0.68 17.67
C ARG A 379 5.83 1.62 18.76
N ALA A 380 6.34 1.53 19.98
CA ALA A 380 5.93 2.40 21.07
C ALA A 380 6.36 3.86 20.82
N LEU A 381 7.55 4.09 20.28
CA LEU A 381 8.02 5.43 19.87
C LEU A 381 7.16 6.01 18.75
N ALA A 382 6.75 5.20 17.78
CA ALA A 382 5.92 5.64 16.66
C ALA A 382 4.46 5.96 17.04
N GLU A 383 4.00 5.51 18.21
CA GLU A 383 2.67 5.84 18.76
C GLU A 383 2.67 7.18 19.52
N ILE A 384 3.83 7.83 19.66
CA ILE A 384 3.93 9.16 20.27
C ILE A 384 3.48 10.21 19.26
N PRO A 385 2.53 11.10 19.61
CA PRO A 385 2.14 12.21 18.75
C PRO A 385 3.26 13.25 18.68
N LEU A 386 4.05 13.21 17.61
CA LEU A 386 5.12 14.17 17.36
C LEU A 386 4.60 15.40 16.62
N THR A 387 5.08 16.58 17.00
CA THR A 387 4.85 17.84 16.28
C THR A 387 6.16 18.35 15.70
N ALA A 388 6.20 18.53 14.37
CA ALA A 388 7.31 19.13 13.64
C ALA A 388 6.97 20.60 13.35
N THR A 389 7.51 21.52 14.14
CA THR A 389 7.27 22.97 13.97
C THR A 389 8.36 23.57 13.09
N VAL A 390 7.96 24.16 11.97
CA VAL A 390 8.83 24.82 11.00
C VAL A 390 8.98 26.30 11.39
N GLU A 391 10.23 26.73 11.57
CA GLU A 391 10.57 28.09 11.96
C GLU A 391 11.71 28.65 11.07
N PRO A 392 11.83 29.98 10.89
CA PRO A 392 13.00 30.56 10.24
C PRO A 392 14.26 30.25 11.05
N ASP A 393 15.31 29.78 10.36
CA ASP A 393 16.57 29.46 11.04
C ASP A 393 17.29 30.74 11.48
N GLN A 394 17.94 30.67 12.65
CA GLN A 394 18.63 31.79 13.28
C GLN A 394 20.09 31.41 13.55
N HIS A 395 21.00 32.35 13.33
CA HIS A 395 22.38 32.27 13.83
C HIS A 395 22.39 32.33 15.36
N ASP A 396 23.51 31.90 15.95
CA ASP A 396 23.76 31.96 17.40
C ASP A 396 23.66 33.39 17.99
N ASP A 397 23.79 34.42 17.15
CA ASP A 397 23.62 35.84 17.52
C ASP A 397 22.17 36.35 17.41
N GLY A 398 21.22 35.48 17.07
CA GLY A 398 19.80 35.81 16.89
C GLY A 398 19.44 36.43 15.53
N THR A 399 20.39 36.57 14.61
CA THR A 399 20.09 37.05 13.25
C THR A 399 19.53 35.93 12.36
N ARG A 400 18.48 36.22 11.60
CA ARG A 400 17.86 35.24 10.70
C ARG A 400 18.80 34.86 9.56
N ARG A 401 18.95 33.55 9.30
CA ARG A 401 19.57 33.04 8.08
C ARG A 401 18.56 33.16 6.94
N LEU A 402 18.83 34.07 5.99
CA LEU A 402 17.94 34.26 4.84
C LEU A 402 17.74 32.93 4.08
N GLY A 403 16.49 32.54 3.87
CA GLY A 403 16.13 31.37 3.07
C GLY A 403 16.42 30.01 3.71
N ARG A 404 16.75 29.95 5.01
CA ARG A 404 16.94 28.70 5.75
C ARG A 404 15.87 28.53 6.82
N LEU A 405 15.47 27.28 7.00
CA LEU A 405 14.44 26.85 7.94
C LEU A 405 15.04 25.92 8.99
N ARG A 406 14.32 25.79 10.10
CA ARG A 406 14.57 24.84 11.17
C ARG A 406 13.28 24.08 11.45
N ILE A 407 13.40 22.78 11.71
CA ILE A 407 12.31 21.97 12.25
C ILE A 407 12.65 21.63 13.69
N ARG A 408 11.75 22.01 14.61
CA ARG A 408 11.76 21.51 15.98
C ARG A 408 10.75 20.38 16.12
N LEU A 409 11.25 19.19 16.42
CA LEU A 409 10.46 17.99 16.64
C LEU A 409 10.20 17.83 18.14
N THR A 410 8.95 17.88 18.56
CA THR A 410 8.57 17.88 19.98
C THR A 410 7.40 16.96 20.28
N SER A 411 7.35 16.47 21.52
CA SER A 411 6.18 15.83 22.11
C SER A 411 6.24 15.95 23.64
N ASP A 412 5.12 16.33 24.26
CA ASP A 412 4.98 16.33 25.72
C ASP A 412 4.90 14.91 26.32
N VAL A 413 4.55 13.92 25.50
CA VAL A 413 4.56 12.50 25.89
C VAL A 413 6.02 12.02 25.89
N PRO A 414 6.50 11.47 27.02
CA PRO A 414 7.88 11.01 27.12
C PRO A 414 8.14 9.77 26.26
N ALA A 415 9.33 9.70 25.68
CA ALA A 415 9.80 8.50 25.01
C ALA A 415 9.88 7.32 26.01
N PRO A 416 9.50 6.08 25.63
CA PRO A 416 9.64 4.92 26.49
C PRO A 416 11.06 4.77 27.01
N ALA A 417 11.21 4.49 28.30
CA ALA A 417 12.50 4.15 28.86
C ALA A 417 12.97 2.80 28.31
N ALA A 418 14.24 2.72 27.89
CA ALA A 418 14.94 1.48 27.59
C ALA A 418 16.40 1.62 28.06
N GLU A 419 16.97 0.52 28.51
CA GLU A 419 18.39 0.42 28.87
C GLU A 419 19.16 -0.15 27.69
N GLU A 420 20.44 0.22 27.52
CA GLU A 420 21.35 -0.35 26.50
C GLU A 420 20.86 -0.20 25.05
N VAL A 421 19.99 0.79 24.80
CA VAL A 421 19.48 1.11 23.45
C VAL A 421 19.68 2.59 23.16
N ARG A 422 20.30 2.88 22.01
CA ARG A 422 20.41 4.21 21.45
C ARG A 422 19.27 4.45 20.47
N VAL A 423 18.58 5.58 20.61
CA VAL A 423 17.50 5.99 19.70
C VAL A 423 17.85 7.29 18.99
N THR A 424 17.68 7.32 17.67
CA THR A 424 17.91 8.49 16.83
C THR A 424 16.72 8.83 15.95
N ALA A 425 16.61 10.10 15.60
CA ALA A 425 15.64 10.64 14.65
C ALA A 425 16.34 11.35 13.49
N GLU A 426 15.88 11.11 12.26
CA GLU A 426 16.35 11.76 11.03
C GLU A 426 15.15 12.22 10.20
N LEU A 427 15.24 13.36 9.51
CA LEU A 427 14.21 13.71 8.52
C LEU A 427 14.36 12.81 7.29
N LEU A 428 13.24 12.32 6.73
CA LEU A 428 13.27 11.43 5.57
C LEU A 428 14.02 12.03 4.35
N THR A 429 13.93 13.36 4.20
CA THR A 429 14.57 14.20 3.19
C THR A 429 16.05 14.50 3.47
N ARG A 430 16.52 14.33 4.72
CA ARG A 430 17.89 14.64 5.17
C ARG A 430 18.53 13.44 5.87
N ARG A 431 18.72 12.35 5.11
CA ARG A 431 19.36 11.13 5.63
C ARG A 431 20.81 11.38 6.03
N GLY A 432 21.22 10.80 7.16
CA GLY A 432 22.57 10.94 7.71
C GLY A 432 22.74 12.09 8.70
N GLU A 433 21.72 12.94 8.87
CA GLU A 433 21.70 14.03 9.87
C GLU A 433 20.84 13.62 11.07
N ALA A 434 21.38 12.70 11.88
CA ALA A 434 20.67 12.13 13.01
C ALA A 434 20.75 12.99 14.28
N ALA A 435 19.59 13.22 14.91
CA ALA A 435 19.47 13.74 16.26
C ALA A 435 19.24 12.59 17.24
N GLU A 436 19.93 12.59 18.38
CA GLU A 436 19.72 11.57 19.42
C GLU A 436 18.47 11.91 20.26
N LEU A 437 17.62 10.92 20.50
CA LEU A 437 16.43 11.07 21.33
C LEU A 437 16.70 10.52 22.74
N ALA A 438 16.56 11.38 23.74
CA ALA A 438 16.65 10.95 25.13
C ALA A 438 15.41 10.12 25.54
N LEU A 439 15.65 8.94 26.10
CA LEU A 439 14.59 8.05 26.58
C LEU A 439 14.11 8.44 27.99
N GLY A 440 12.83 8.18 28.29
CA GLY A 440 12.21 8.49 29.57
C GLY A 440 11.83 9.96 29.78
N VAL A 441 12.07 10.83 28.81
CA VAL A 441 11.77 12.27 28.85
C VAL A 441 10.96 12.70 27.62
N PRO A 442 10.25 13.86 27.68
CA PRO A 442 9.61 14.46 26.51
C PRO A 442 10.57 14.58 25.32
N VAL A 443 10.04 14.38 24.11
CA VAL A 443 10.84 14.48 22.88
C VAL A 443 11.14 15.94 22.60
N ASP A 444 12.41 16.26 22.37
CA ASP A 444 12.87 17.57 21.88
C ASP A 444 14.12 17.38 21.01
N ALA A 445 13.96 17.56 19.70
CA ALA A 445 15.03 17.48 18.72
C ALA A 445 14.92 18.64 17.72
N SER A 446 16.04 19.03 17.11
CA SER A 446 16.09 20.15 16.17
C SER A 446 16.93 19.82 14.95
N PHE A 447 16.42 20.17 13.78
CA PHE A 447 17.09 20.07 12.49
C PHE A 447 17.17 21.47 11.89
N ALA A 448 18.38 21.99 11.67
CA ALA A 448 18.62 23.36 11.20
C ALA A 448 19.16 23.38 9.75
N GLU A 449 19.38 24.57 9.20
CA GLU A 449 19.92 24.77 7.85
C GLU A 449 19.09 24.14 6.71
N LEU A 450 17.79 23.96 6.91
CA LEU A 450 16.90 23.31 5.94
C LEU A 450 16.52 24.26 4.80
N ALA A 451 16.48 23.74 3.57
CA ALA A 451 15.77 24.37 2.47
C ALA A 451 14.26 24.06 2.55
N VAL A 452 13.44 24.75 1.76
CA VAL A 452 11.99 24.54 1.72
C VAL A 452 11.63 23.10 1.34
N PHE A 453 12.32 22.51 0.36
CA PHE A 453 12.11 21.12 -0.07
C PHE A 453 12.64 20.07 0.92
N ASP A 454 13.45 20.47 1.92
CA ASP A 454 13.89 19.56 2.99
C ASP A 454 12.81 19.39 4.06
N VAL A 455 11.78 20.26 4.09
CA VAL A 455 10.70 20.19 5.06
C VAL A 455 9.79 19.00 4.75
N THR A 456 9.62 18.12 5.74
CA THR A 456 8.76 16.94 5.67
C THR A 456 8.23 16.56 7.05
N PRO A 457 7.00 16.02 7.18
CA PRO A 457 6.51 15.39 8.39
C PRO A 457 7.08 13.98 8.62
N PHE A 458 7.73 13.37 7.61
CA PHE A 458 8.25 12.03 7.74
C PHE A 458 9.60 12.02 8.47
N VAL A 459 9.63 11.39 9.64
CA VAL A 459 10.81 11.24 10.50
C VAL A 459 11.17 9.77 10.61
N ILE A 460 12.40 9.41 10.26
CA ILE A 460 12.94 8.07 10.47
C ILE A 460 13.36 7.97 11.94
N ILE A 461 12.79 7.00 12.67
CA ILE A 461 13.26 6.63 14.00
C ILE A 461 14.03 5.31 13.91
N THR A 462 15.26 5.31 14.43
CA THR A 462 16.09 4.12 14.56
C THR A 462 16.33 3.82 16.02
N ALA A 463 16.09 2.57 16.44
CA ALA A 463 16.58 2.03 17.70
C ALA A 463 17.68 1.01 17.41
N GLN A 464 18.79 1.11 18.14
CA GLN A 464 19.94 0.23 18.00
C GLN A 464 20.45 -0.18 19.39
N ASP A 465 20.64 -1.48 19.60
CA ASP A 465 21.27 -2.00 20.82
C ASP A 465 22.79 -2.12 20.67
N ASP A 466 23.47 -2.41 21.79
CA ASP A 466 24.92 -2.62 21.83
C ASP A 466 25.38 -3.95 21.19
N HIS A 467 24.45 -4.88 20.94
CA HIS A 467 24.70 -6.20 20.35
C HIS A 467 24.60 -6.20 18.81
N GLY A 468 24.24 -5.05 18.21
CA GLY A 468 24.13 -4.88 16.76
C GLY A 468 22.71 -5.08 16.21
N GLY A 469 21.73 -5.35 17.07
CA GLY A 469 20.31 -5.34 16.72
C GLY A 469 19.86 -3.93 16.31
N ARG A 470 19.00 -3.87 15.30
CA ARG A 470 18.51 -2.60 14.76
C ARG A 470 17.05 -2.72 14.34
N ALA A 471 16.23 -1.79 14.79
CA ALA A 471 14.87 -1.60 14.31
C ALA A 471 14.69 -0.18 13.80
N THR A 472 13.93 0.00 12.72
CA THR A 472 13.75 1.31 12.09
C THR A 472 12.34 1.43 11.52
N THR A 473 11.74 2.61 11.63
CA THR A 473 10.44 2.93 11.01
C THR A 473 10.38 4.39 10.61
N VAL A 474 9.43 4.74 9.73
CA VAL A 474 9.03 6.12 9.48
C VAL A 474 7.85 6.47 10.39
N VAL A 475 7.96 7.59 11.08
CA VAL A 475 6.88 8.22 11.84
C VAL A 475 6.38 9.43 11.07
N HIS A 476 5.07 9.65 11.10
CA HIS A 476 4.44 10.84 10.56
C HIS A 476 4.17 11.83 11.69
N ALA A 477 4.84 12.97 11.66
CA ALA A 477 4.66 14.05 12.62
C ALA A 477 3.61 15.06 12.11
N GLN A 478 2.91 15.70 13.05
CA GLN A 478 2.08 16.86 12.71
C GLN A 478 2.98 18.02 12.28
N LEU A 479 2.92 18.40 11.01
CA LEU A 479 3.66 19.55 10.48
C LEU A 479 2.92 20.85 10.80
N VAL A 480 3.61 21.79 11.45
CA VAL A 480 3.09 23.12 11.79
C VAL A 480 4.01 24.18 11.18
N GLY A 481 3.43 25.18 10.51
CA GLY A 481 4.20 26.20 9.80
C GLY A 481 4.72 25.76 8.43
N ASP A 482 4.06 24.77 7.81
CA ASP A 482 4.38 24.30 6.46
C ASP A 482 4.36 25.45 5.42
N PRO A 483 5.45 25.71 4.66
CA PRO A 483 5.43 26.72 3.60
C PRO A 483 4.40 26.38 2.51
N ALA A 484 3.52 27.33 2.19
CA ALA A 484 2.39 27.11 1.29
C ALA A 484 2.78 26.69 -0.14
N ASP A 485 3.96 27.10 -0.60
CA ASP A 485 4.53 26.81 -1.92
C ASP A 485 5.52 25.63 -1.91
N ARG A 486 5.64 24.90 -0.79
CA ARG A 486 6.62 23.81 -0.65
C ARG A 486 6.44 22.72 -1.70
N LEU A 487 5.21 22.24 -1.91
CA LEU A 487 4.93 21.20 -2.90
C LEU A 487 5.25 21.68 -4.32
N ASP A 488 4.98 22.95 -4.62
CA ASP A 488 5.27 23.53 -5.94
C ASP A 488 6.80 23.62 -6.17
N GLN A 489 7.56 23.98 -5.13
CA GLN A 489 9.03 23.97 -5.18
C GLN A 489 9.61 22.55 -5.28
N VAL A 490 9.02 21.58 -4.59
CA VAL A 490 9.37 20.15 -4.72
C VAL A 490 9.16 19.68 -6.17
N LEU A 491 8.05 20.09 -6.80
CA LEU A 491 7.76 19.74 -8.19
C LEU A 491 8.71 20.40 -9.18
N ALA A 492 9.03 21.68 -8.99
CA ALA A 492 10.02 22.37 -9.83
C ALA A 492 11.39 21.65 -9.80
N ARG A 493 11.81 21.16 -8.63
CA ARG A 493 13.05 20.40 -8.44
C ARG A 493 13.04 19.02 -9.12
N GLN A 494 11.87 18.46 -9.40
CA GLN A 494 11.76 17.17 -10.10
C GLN A 494 11.95 17.29 -11.62
N ILE A 495 12.09 18.49 -12.17
CA ILE A 495 12.31 18.73 -13.61
C ILE A 495 13.54 19.63 -13.82
N ASP A 496 14.42 19.75 -12.82
CA ASP A 496 15.56 20.69 -12.83
C ASP A 496 16.83 20.14 -13.52
N THR A 497 16.81 18.89 -14.02
CA THR A 497 17.90 18.33 -14.86
C THR A 497 17.36 17.53 -16.05
N PRO A 498 18.15 17.40 -17.13
CA PRO A 498 17.82 16.53 -18.27
C PRO A 498 17.43 15.10 -17.90
N GLU A 499 18.14 14.47 -16.96
CA GLU A 499 17.87 13.10 -16.55
C GLU A 499 16.53 13.00 -15.80
N LYS A 500 16.24 13.99 -14.95
CA LYS A 500 14.96 14.06 -14.24
C LYS A 500 13.79 14.36 -15.18
N PHE A 501 14.00 15.21 -16.18
CA PHE A 501 13.04 15.43 -17.27
C PHE A 501 12.76 14.12 -18.02
N LEU A 502 13.77 13.32 -18.36
CA LEU A 502 13.58 12.01 -19.00
C LEU A 502 12.85 11.01 -18.10
N ARG A 503 13.13 11.01 -16.79
CA ARG A 503 12.41 10.18 -15.80
C ARG A 503 10.93 10.58 -15.71
N PHE A 504 10.67 11.88 -15.63
CA PHE A 504 9.32 12.44 -15.64
C PHE A 504 8.58 12.08 -16.94
N LEU A 505 9.26 12.17 -18.09
CA LEU A 505 8.73 11.78 -19.39
C LEU A 505 8.39 10.28 -19.46
N ALA A 506 9.29 9.42 -18.97
CA ALA A 506 9.06 7.98 -18.90
C ALA A 506 7.86 7.64 -18.00
N LEU A 507 7.74 8.31 -16.85
CA LEU A 507 6.59 8.19 -15.95
C LEU A 507 5.28 8.56 -16.67
N LEU A 508 5.23 9.70 -17.33
CA LEU A 508 4.04 10.17 -18.06
C LEU A 508 3.64 9.25 -19.21
N LEU A 509 4.62 8.79 -20.01
CA LEU A 509 4.35 7.94 -21.16
C LEU A 509 3.96 6.52 -20.74
N GLY A 510 4.53 6.02 -19.63
CA GLY A 510 4.21 4.73 -19.02
C GLY A 510 2.82 4.69 -18.37
N LEU A 511 2.42 5.74 -17.64
CA LEU A 511 1.16 5.82 -16.90
C LEU A 511 -0.11 5.67 -17.77
N GLY A 512 -0.05 6.03 -19.05
CA GLY A 512 -1.20 5.95 -19.95
C GLY A 512 -1.22 4.73 -20.88
N ALA A 513 -0.23 3.83 -20.83
CA ALA A 513 -0.23 2.62 -21.64
C ALA A 513 -1.03 1.52 -20.94
N ASP A 514 -2.06 0.95 -21.59
CA ASP A 514 -2.90 -0.12 -21.02
C ASP A 514 -2.14 -1.43 -20.68
N HIS A 515 -0.82 -1.48 -20.91
CA HIS A 515 0.04 -2.65 -20.68
C HIS A 515 1.41 -2.36 -20.05
N SER A 516 1.68 -1.11 -19.61
CA SER A 516 3.00 -0.78 -19.02
C SER A 516 2.89 -0.70 -17.51
N MET A 517 3.52 -1.64 -16.80
CA MET A 517 3.62 -1.59 -15.34
C MET A 517 4.75 -0.63 -14.97
N LEU A 518 4.51 0.21 -13.97
CA LEU A 518 5.57 0.91 -13.26
C LEU A 518 6.07 0.00 -12.15
N ILE A 519 7.35 -0.38 -12.20
CA ILE A 519 8.01 -1.12 -11.12
C ILE A 519 9.16 -0.26 -10.58
N PRO A 520 9.32 -0.12 -9.25
CA PRO A 520 10.55 0.40 -8.67
C PRO A 520 11.74 -0.46 -9.13
N ALA A 521 12.73 0.14 -9.79
CA ALA A 521 13.92 -0.60 -10.21
C ALA A 521 14.77 -0.98 -8.99
N ASP A 522 15.17 -2.25 -8.90
CA ASP A 522 16.25 -2.69 -8.02
C ASP A 522 17.59 -2.29 -8.69
N GLY A 523 18.11 -1.12 -8.34
CA GLY A 523 19.40 -0.63 -8.82
C GLY A 523 19.95 0.51 -7.96
N ASP A 524 21.27 0.49 -7.75
CA ASP A 524 22.09 1.35 -6.88
C ASP A 524 22.16 2.84 -7.34
N ALA A 525 21.27 3.27 -8.23
CA ALA A 525 21.24 4.62 -8.76
C ALA A 525 20.43 5.53 -7.85
N SER A 526 21.06 6.60 -7.38
CA SER A 526 20.44 7.64 -6.58
C SER A 526 19.20 8.24 -7.28
N GLY A 527 18.06 8.13 -6.58
CA GLY A 527 16.74 8.56 -7.03
C GLY A 527 15.95 7.41 -7.63
N GLY A 528 14.92 6.96 -6.91
CA GLY A 528 14.03 5.85 -7.28
C GLY A 528 13.70 5.87 -8.76
N THR A 529 14.26 4.92 -9.50
CA THR A 529 14.06 4.80 -10.94
C THR A 529 12.82 3.94 -11.13
N TRP A 530 11.77 4.49 -11.71
CA TRP A 530 10.55 3.78 -12.04
C TRP A 530 10.73 3.21 -13.45
N VAL A 531 10.79 1.89 -13.58
CA VAL A 531 11.01 1.21 -14.86
C VAL A 531 9.68 0.68 -15.36
N THR A 532 9.40 0.94 -16.63
CA THR A 532 8.29 0.31 -17.36
C THR A 532 8.63 -1.16 -17.61
N THR A 533 7.72 -2.09 -17.31
CA THR A 533 7.92 -3.49 -17.69
C THR A 533 8.14 -3.62 -19.19
N GLY A 534 9.31 -4.13 -19.56
CA GLY A 534 9.73 -4.34 -20.95
C GLY A 534 11.07 -3.69 -21.33
N GLY A 535 11.71 -2.90 -20.47
CA GLY A 535 12.98 -2.25 -20.79
C GLY A 535 12.90 -1.28 -21.98
N LEU A 536 11.68 -0.83 -22.31
CA LEU A 536 11.42 0.06 -23.44
C LEU A 536 12.10 1.40 -23.19
N GLY A 537 12.90 1.85 -24.16
CA GLY A 537 13.47 3.18 -24.13
C GLY A 537 12.40 4.26 -24.32
N ILE A 538 12.76 5.50 -23.99
CA ILE A 538 11.86 6.65 -24.13
C ILE A 538 11.42 6.84 -25.58
N LEU A 539 12.28 6.50 -26.56
CA LEU A 539 11.92 6.54 -27.97
C LEU A 539 10.79 5.55 -28.28
N GLU A 540 10.87 4.32 -27.80
CA GLU A 540 9.82 3.31 -27.98
C GLU A 540 8.51 3.73 -27.31
N LEU A 541 8.58 4.35 -26.13
CA LEU A 541 7.41 4.91 -25.45
C LEU A 541 6.78 6.06 -26.25
N LEU A 542 7.60 6.94 -26.85
CA LEU A 542 7.15 8.02 -27.72
C LEU A 542 6.52 7.49 -29.02
N MET A 543 7.16 6.51 -29.67
CA MET A 543 6.63 5.88 -30.89
C MET A 543 5.32 5.14 -30.63
N ARG A 544 5.21 4.47 -29.48
CA ARG A 544 3.97 3.80 -29.09
C ARG A 544 2.87 4.82 -28.77
N ALA A 545 3.21 5.91 -28.07
CA ALA A 545 2.28 7.01 -27.84
C ALA A 545 1.84 7.66 -29.17
N LEU A 546 2.71 7.74 -30.19
CA LEU A 546 2.36 8.28 -31.51
C LEU A 546 1.27 7.46 -32.21
N VAL A 547 1.28 6.14 -32.03
CA VAL A 547 0.29 5.22 -32.64
C VAL A 547 -0.97 5.09 -31.78
N ASP A 548 -0.80 4.82 -30.48
CA ASP A 548 -1.91 4.45 -29.61
C ASP A 548 -2.61 5.69 -28.99
N ARG A 549 -1.88 6.81 -28.83
CA ARG A 549 -2.29 7.98 -28.04
C ARG A 549 -1.73 9.31 -28.62
N PRO A 550 -1.93 9.63 -29.91
CA PRO A 550 -1.25 10.74 -30.60
C PRO A 550 -1.45 12.10 -29.93
N LYS A 551 -2.64 12.33 -29.34
CA LYS A 551 -2.94 13.56 -28.58
C LYS A 551 -1.98 13.76 -27.39
N GLN A 552 -1.46 12.68 -26.79
CA GLN A 552 -0.56 12.78 -25.63
C GLN A 552 0.74 13.50 -25.99
N LEU A 553 1.15 13.36 -27.25
CA LEU A 553 2.31 14.04 -27.79
C LEU A 553 2.04 15.52 -28.08
N ASP A 554 0.79 15.95 -28.31
CA ASP A 554 0.46 17.37 -28.49
C ASP A 554 0.71 18.16 -27.20
N ASP A 555 0.35 17.57 -26.07
CA ASP A 555 0.43 18.22 -24.77
C ASP A 555 1.84 18.18 -24.19
N LEU A 556 2.55 17.07 -24.42
CA LEU A 556 4.00 17.02 -24.24
C LEU A 556 4.70 18.06 -25.10
N GLY A 557 4.21 18.33 -26.32
CA GLY A 557 4.68 19.42 -27.16
C GLY A 557 4.52 20.78 -26.50
N ARG A 558 3.36 21.04 -25.87
CA ARG A 558 3.14 22.28 -25.11
C ARG A 558 4.04 22.40 -23.88
N LEU A 559 4.39 21.29 -23.22
CA LEU A 559 5.38 21.31 -22.13
C LEU A 559 6.77 21.63 -22.67
N VAL A 560 7.21 20.95 -23.74
CA VAL A 560 8.51 21.19 -24.38
C VAL A 560 8.60 22.64 -24.86
N ASP A 561 7.55 23.16 -25.50
CA ASP A 561 7.51 24.55 -25.96
C ASP A 561 7.54 25.56 -24.79
N ARG A 562 6.88 25.24 -23.66
CA ARG A 562 6.94 26.06 -22.44
C ARG A 562 8.33 26.05 -21.80
N LEU A 563 8.98 24.88 -21.71
CA LEU A 563 10.36 24.79 -21.22
C LEU A 563 11.32 25.56 -22.15
N ARG A 564 11.16 25.46 -23.47
CA ARG A 564 11.95 26.25 -24.42
C ARG A 564 11.69 27.76 -24.33
N SER A 565 10.60 28.19 -23.69
CA SER A 565 10.23 29.60 -23.53
C SER A 565 10.79 30.26 -22.27
N THR A 566 11.41 29.49 -21.36
CA THR A 566 12.08 30.03 -20.16
C THR A 566 13.59 30.18 -20.38
N ASP A 567 14.20 31.18 -19.73
CA ASP A 567 15.62 31.55 -19.93
C ASP A 567 16.60 30.39 -19.64
N ASP A 568 16.23 29.44 -18.77
CA ASP A 568 17.03 28.27 -18.41
C ASP A 568 16.52 26.94 -19.01
N GLY A 569 15.39 26.94 -19.72
CA GLY A 569 14.69 25.68 -20.02
C GLY A 569 15.24 24.89 -21.21
N ASP A 570 16.04 25.49 -22.09
CA ASP A 570 16.82 24.76 -23.09
C ASP A 570 17.93 23.91 -22.45
N ALA A 571 18.45 24.31 -21.28
CA ALA A 571 19.45 23.54 -20.53
C ALA A 571 18.86 22.35 -19.75
N LEU A 572 17.53 22.32 -19.59
CA LEU A 572 16.80 21.24 -18.94
C LEU A 572 16.46 20.09 -19.89
N LEU A 573 16.63 20.27 -21.20
CA LEU A 573 16.39 19.22 -22.19
C LEU A 573 17.68 18.44 -22.46
N PRO A 574 17.64 17.10 -22.51
CA PRO A 574 18.82 16.29 -22.85
C PRO A 574 19.37 16.62 -24.23
N GLU A 575 20.69 16.46 -24.39
CA GLU A 575 21.36 16.62 -25.67
C GLU A 575 20.72 15.71 -26.74
N GLY A 576 20.39 16.26 -27.90
CA GLY A 576 19.72 15.54 -28.99
C GLY A 576 18.23 15.27 -28.80
N PHE A 577 17.63 15.55 -27.63
CA PHE A 577 16.20 15.34 -27.41
C PHE A 577 15.34 16.18 -28.38
N VAL A 578 15.72 17.43 -28.61
CA VAL A 578 14.99 18.34 -29.52
C VAL A 578 14.96 17.80 -30.94
N GLU A 579 16.06 17.20 -31.41
CA GLU A 579 16.14 16.61 -32.75
C GLU A 579 15.19 15.43 -32.91
N VAL A 580 15.14 14.55 -31.91
CA VAL A 580 14.20 13.42 -31.87
C VAL A 580 12.76 13.93 -31.77
N TRP A 581 12.52 14.92 -30.90
CA TRP A 581 11.20 15.50 -30.70
C TRP A 581 10.65 16.16 -31.96
N ASP A 582 11.50 16.89 -32.70
CA ASP A 582 11.10 17.57 -33.94
C ASP A 582 10.69 16.56 -35.03
N VAL A 583 11.35 15.40 -35.11
CA VAL A 583 10.96 14.31 -36.02
C VAL A 583 9.63 13.70 -35.58
N VAL A 584 9.46 13.38 -34.29
CA VAL A 584 8.21 12.84 -33.75
C VAL A 584 7.06 13.83 -33.97
N ALA A 585 7.29 15.13 -33.74
CA ALA A 585 6.31 16.19 -33.96
C ALA A 585 5.99 16.39 -35.45
N ALA A 586 6.94 16.18 -36.36
CA ALA A 586 6.69 16.22 -37.80
C ALA A 586 5.76 15.08 -38.24
N VAL A 587 6.08 13.83 -37.86
CA VAL A 587 5.22 12.66 -38.16
C VAL A 587 3.84 12.81 -37.51
N ARG A 588 3.77 13.35 -36.28
CA ARG A 588 2.52 13.67 -35.60
C ARG A 588 1.64 14.63 -36.40
N ARG A 589 2.22 15.69 -36.97
CA ARG A 589 1.50 16.66 -37.80
C ARG A 589 0.97 16.03 -39.09
N GLU A 590 1.71 15.10 -39.68
CA GLU A 590 1.27 14.38 -40.88
C GLU A 590 0.08 13.46 -40.59
N LEU A 591 0.14 12.67 -39.51
CA LEU A 591 -0.96 11.78 -39.09
C LEU A 591 -2.24 12.55 -38.75
N ALA A 592 -2.12 13.71 -38.07
CA ALA A 592 -3.27 14.57 -37.77
C ALA A 592 -3.92 15.18 -39.03
N MET A 593 -3.17 15.37 -40.11
CA MET A 593 -3.71 15.83 -41.40
C MET A 593 -4.40 14.70 -42.17
N GLU A 594 -3.97 13.45 -42.01
CA GLU A 594 -4.60 12.27 -42.62
C GLU A 594 -5.93 11.88 -41.94
N GLU A 595 -6.06 12.06 -40.62
CA GLU A 595 -7.33 11.80 -39.89
C GLU A 595 -8.40 12.90 -40.13
N ALA A 596 -7.99 14.09 -40.55
CA ALA A 596 -8.87 15.24 -40.79
C ALA A 596 -9.39 15.36 -42.23
N GLY A 597 -8.87 14.55 -43.16
CA GLY A 597 -9.30 14.46 -44.57
C GLY A 597 -10.21 13.27 -44.81
#